data_AF-A0A1P8UU23-F1
#
_entry.id   AF-A0A1P8UU23-F1
#
_cell.length_a   1.000
_cell.length_b   1.000
_cell.length_c   1.000
_cell.angle_alpha   90.00
_cell.angle_beta   90.00
_cell.angle_gamma   90.00
#
_symmetry.space_group_name_H-M   'P 1'
#
loop_
_entity.id
_entity.type
_entity.pdbx_description
1 polymer ?
#
loop_
_entity_poly.entity_id
_entity_poly.type
_entity_poly.pdbx_seq_one_letter_code
_entity_poly.pdbx_strand_id
1 'polypeptide(L)'
;MKYLPDRGIYFIHVPKCAGMSVHKALDLEEASYDCLAEDLGVEMEEAARLALSQRFPAEPGMWPQGFDHPALGHIHPIHLPLGYIRSTLPETWKALSTAPYSFAMTRAPRGRFLSALMQRLKEFRGAGAIRADDPLVREEAERVSDWLSRHDPFCAAEYAHFTRQTDFVDLDGARVVKAVFPVDRTDALSAWLSENTGLEIEIPRTHTRRQPKPWARAVQPAARFVGRRLLTQPVRKALYPIWTGSGLFADAKKTYGTVDLGPDVDAFIAEYYAGDEALHREALAGLPDGGD
;
A
#
# COMPACT_ATOMS: atom_id res chain seq x y z
N MET A 1 -8.33 4.98 -3.88
CA MET A 1 -8.64 6.33 -4.40
C MET A 1 -9.80 6.90 -3.61
N LYS A 2 -9.89 8.21 -3.45
CA LYS A 2 -10.98 8.89 -2.73
C LYS A 2 -11.28 10.22 -3.42
N TYR A 3 -12.56 10.51 -3.65
CA TYR A 3 -13.00 11.75 -4.30
C TYR A 3 -13.94 12.53 -3.37
N LEU A 4 -13.66 13.83 -3.20
CA LEU A 4 -14.50 14.77 -2.46
C LEU A 4 -14.96 15.84 -3.47
N PRO A 5 -16.11 15.65 -4.14
CA PRO A 5 -16.56 16.49 -5.24
C PRO A 5 -16.77 17.95 -4.83
N ASP A 6 -17.35 18.19 -3.65
CA ASP A 6 -17.68 19.54 -3.17
C ASP A 6 -16.44 20.42 -2.94
N ARG A 7 -15.28 19.79 -2.72
CA ARG A 7 -13.98 20.45 -2.57
C ARG A 7 -13.09 20.31 -3.80
N GLY A 8 -13.54 19.53 -4.80
CA GLY A 8 -12.74 19.19 -5.98
C GLY A 8 -11.43 18.46 -5.66
N ILE A 9 -11.42 17.64 -4.61
CA ILE A 9 -10.22 16.92 -4.16
C ILE A 9 -10.27 15.47 -4.64
N TYR A 10 -9.19 15.01 -5.27
CA TYR A 10 -9.01 13.63 -5.67
C TYR A 10 -7.70 13.04 -5.11
N PHE A 11 -7.83 12.07 -4.21
CA PHE A 11 -6.69 11.32 -3.67
C PHE A 11 -6.47 10.02 -4.45
N ILE A 12 -5.31 9.88 -5.09
CA ILE A 12 -4.87 8.64 -5.71
C ILE A 12 -4.10 7.80 -4.69
N HIS A 13 -4.60 6.60 -4.48
CA HIS A 13 -4.05 5.70 -3.49
C HIS A 13 -2.94 4.83 -4.08
N VAL A 14 -1.70 5.31 -3.96
CA VAL A 14 -0.51 4.51 -4.26
C VAL A 14 -0.31 3.44 -3.18
N PRO A 15 -0.27 2.15 -3.56
CA PRO A 15 -0.12 1.07 -2.60
C PRO A 15 1.09 1.24 -1.68
N LYS A 16 0.90 0.96 -0.39
CA LYS A 16 1.94 0.99 0.66
C LYS A 16 2.59 2.36 0.90
N CYS A 17 1.98 3.44 0.41
CA CYS A 17 2.39 4.82 0.66
C CYS A 17 1.45 5.52 1.67
N ALA A 18 1.24 4.89 2.83
CA ALA A 18 0.43 5.43 3.94
C ALA A 18 -1.04 5.80 3.60
N GLY A 19 -1.56 5.39 2.45
CA GLY A 19 -2.85 5.90 2.01
C GLY A 19 -4.05 5.47 2.87
N MET A 20 -3.94 4.42 3.68
CA MET A 20 -4.98 4.13 4.70
C MET A 20 -5.05 5.18 5.80
N SER A 21 -3.93 5.80 6.17
CA SER A 21 -3.90 6.91 7.13
C SER A 21 -4.53 8.16 6.52
N VAL A 22 -4.23 8.44 5.24
CA VAL A 22 -4.86 9.53 4.47
C VAL A 22 -6.37 9.30 4.32
N HIS A 23 -6.79 8.10 3.93
CA HIS A 23 -8.21 7.74 3.79
C HIS A 23 -9.01 7.98 5.08
N LYS A 24 -8.41 7.67 6.24
CA LYS A 24 -9.00 7.91 7.56
C LYS A 24 -9.09 9.40 7.90
N ALA A 25 -8.09 10.18 7.51
CA ALA A 25 -8.02 11.61 7.81
C ALA A 25 -8.96 12.44 6.93
N LEU A 26 -9.18 12.04 5.67
CA LEU A 26 -9.96 12.79 4.68
C LEU A 26 -11.49 12.78 4.90
N ASP A 27 -12.00 12.52 6.10
CA ASP A 27 -13.43 12.43 6.50
C ASP A 27 -14.37 11.58 5.60
N LEU A 28 -15.13 10.65 6.17
CA LEU A 28 -15.91 9.70 5.37
C LEU A 28 -17.25 10.26 4.87
N GLU A 29 -17.76 11.33 5.46
CA GLU A 29 -19.09 11.86 5.12
C GLU A 29 -19.11 12.59 3.77
N GLU A 30 -18.04 13.31 3.40
CA GLU A 30 -17.96 14.05 2.12
C GLU A 30 -17.42 13.20 0.94
N ALA A 31 -17.10 11.93 1.17
CA ALA A 31 -16.46 11.08 0.17
C ALA A 31 -17.50 10.47 -0.78
N SER A 32 -17.39 10.76 -2.07
CA SER A 32 -18.19 10.07 -3.10
C SER A 32 -17.39 8.92 -3.72
N TYR A 33 -18.09 7.82 -3.96
CA TYR A 33 -17.61 6.68 -4.74
C TYR A 33 -18.46 6.46 -6.01
N ASP A 34 -19.30 7.43 -6.38
CA ASP A 34 -20.28 7.28 -7.48
C ASP A 34 -19.61 6.97 -8.82
N CYS A 35 -18.55 7.71 -9.16
CA CYS A 35 -17.79 7.47 -10.39
C CYS A 35 -17.22 6.04 -10.46
N LEU A 36 -16.71 5.53 -9.34
CA LEU A 36 -16.20 4.17 -9.26
C LEU A 36 -17.34 3.14 -9.29
N ALA A 37 -18.46 3.43 -8.62
CA ALA A 37 -19.64 2.59 -8.59
C ALA A 37 -20.22 2.39 -10.00
N GLU A 38 -20.34 3.49 -10.75
CA GLU A 38 -20.80 3.49 -12.14
C GLU A 38 -19.87 2.67 -13.04
N ASP A 39 -18.56 2.91 -12.98
CA ASP A 39 -17.61 2.17 -13.81
C ASP A 39 -17.55 0.66 -13.46
N LEU A 40 -17.75 0.31 -12.19
CA LEU A 40 -17.76 -1.09 -11.76
C LEU A 40 -19.13 -1.77 -11.91
N GLY A 41 -20.20 -1.01 -12.21
CA GLY A 41 -21.56 -1.52 -12.28
C GLY A 41 -22.09 -2.05 -10.95
N VAL A 42 -21.74 -1.39 -9.84
CA VAL A 42 -22.16 -1.76 -8.47
C VAL A 42 -22.79 -0.57 -7.76
N GLU A 43 -23.49 -0.81 -6.66
CA GLU A 43 -24.02 0.26 -5.80
C GLU A 43 -22.90 1.02 -5.08
N MET A 44 -23.17 2.27 -4.70
CA MET A 44 -22.18 3.15 -4.06
C MET A 44 -21.62 2.54 -2.76
N GLU A 45 -22.44 1.89 -1.93
CA GLU A 45 -21.96 1.26 -0.69
C GLU A 45 -20.99 0.12 -0.98
N GLU A 46 -21.21 -0.64 -2.05
CA GLU A 46 -20.33 -1.73 -2.47
C GLU A 46 -19.01 -1.18 -3.03
N ALA A 47 -19.06 -0.12 -3.85
CA ALA A 47 -17.85 0.57 -4.30
C ALA A 47 -17.04 1.13 -3.12
N ALA A 48 -17.71 1.74 -2.14
CA ALA A 48 -17.08 2.21 -0.90
C ALA A 48 -16.46 1.04 -0.10
N ARG A 49 -17.14 -0.11 -0.02
CA ARG A 49 -16.62 -1.32 0.64
C ARG A 49 -15.40 -1.87 -0.07
N LEU A 50 -15.41 -1.97 -1.40
CA LEU A 50 -14.28 -2.39 -2.22
C LEU A 50 -13.10 -1.42 -2.09
N ALA A 51 -13.39 -0.13 -1.95
CA ALA A 51 -12.37 0.89 -1.74
C ALA A 51 -11.77 0.90 -0.33
N LEU A 52 -12.54 0.46 0.67
CA LEU A 52 -12.12 0.41 2.07
C LEU A 52 -11.74 -0.99 2.54
N SER A 53 -11.73 -1.97 1.64
CA SER A 53 -11.71 -3.41 1.95
C SER A 53 -10.57 -3.80 2.88
N GLN A 54 -9.39 -3.17 2.77
CA GLN A 54 -8.25 -3.35 3.68
C GLN A 54 -8.56 -3.13 5.18
N ARG A 55 -9.74 -2.59 5.54
CA ARG A 55 -10.23 -2.44 6.93
C ARG A 55 -10.79 -3.72 7.54
N PHE A 56 -11.21 -4.71 6.75
CA PHE A 56 -11.85 -5.91 7.28
C PHE A 56 -10.92 -7.13 7.08
N PRO A 57 -10.70 -7.97 8.10
CA PRO A 57 -10.04 -9.24 7.85
C PRO A 57 -10.92 -10.06 6.89
N ALA A 58 -10.34 -10.57 5.80
CA ALA A 58 -11.00 -11.59 5.00
C ALA A 58 -11.42 -12.75 5.92
N GLU A 59 -12.65 -13.22 5.80
CA GLU A 59 -13.06 -14.45 6.46
C GLU A 59 -12.15 -15.60 6.01
N PRO A 60 -11.88 -16.60 6.88
CA PRO A 60 -11.07 -17.74 6.50
C PRO A 60 -11.64 -18.44 5.25
N GLY A 61 -10.87 -18.49 4.17
CA GLY A 61 -11.29 -19.09 2.89
C GLY A 61 -11.86 -18.12 1.87
N MET A 62 -12.07 -16.84 2.22
CA MET A 62 -12.26 -15.79 1.22
C MET A 62 -10.91 -15.40 0.62
N TRP A 63 -10.85 -15.39 -0.71
CA TRP A 63 -9.79 -14.74 -1.47
C TRP A 63 -9.56 -13.32 -0.92
N PRO A 64 -8.32 -12.81 -0.91
CA PRO A 64 -8.06 -11.45 -0.47
C PRO A 64 -8.96 -10.52 -1.26
N GLN A 65 -9.55 -9.55 -0.56
CA GLN A 65 -10.61 -8.72 -1.09
C GLN A 65 -10.21 -8.09 -2.43
N GLY A 66 -11.06 -8.28 -3.43
CA GLY A 66 -10.87 -7.80 -4.78
C GLY A 66 -12.21 -7.80 -5.51
N PHE A 67 -12.18 -7.44 -6.78
CA PHE A 67 -13.33 -7.34 -7.64
C PHE A 67 -13.02 -8.05 -8.96
N ASP A 68 -13.92 -8.92 -9.41
CA ASP A 68 -13.78 -9.60 -10.70
C ASP A 68 -14.30 -8.68 -11.82
N HIS A 69 -13.39 -7.92 -12.41
CA HIS A 69 -13.71 -7.02 -13.51
C HIS A 69 -13.75 -7.78 -14.83
N PRO A 70 -14.80 -7.63 -15.68
CA PRO A 70 -14.96 -8.39 -16.92
C PRO A 70 -13.74 -8.32 -17.87
N ALA A 71 -13.07 -7.16 -17.93
CA ALA A 71 -11.92 -6.95 -18.80
C ALA A 71 -10.55 -7.07 -18.11
N LEU A 72 -10.49 -6.90 -16.79
CA LEU A 72 -9.20 -6.81 -16.06
C LEU A 72 -8.94 -8.05 -15.19
N GLY A 73 -9.91 -8.96 -15.10
CA GLY A 73 -9.85 -10.09 -14.17
C GLY A 73 -9.98 -9.64 -12.72
N HIS A 74 -9.39 -10.40 -11.81
CA HIS A 74 -9.44 -10.11 -10.38
C HIS A 74 -8.50 -8.97 -9.99
N ILE A 75 -9.07 -7.81 -9.65
CA ILE A 75 -8.36 -6.57 -9.35
C ILE A 75 -8.62 -6.08 -7.93
N HIS A 76 -7.79 -5.15 -7.47
CA HIS A 76 -8.10 -4.30 -6.33
C HIS A 76 -8.41 -2.89 -6.85
N PRO A 77 -9.69 -2.46 -6.93
CA PRO A 77 -10.07 -1.26 -7.67
C PRO A 77 -9.31 0.02 -7.27
N ILE A 78 -9.02 0.20 -5.97
CA ILE A 78 -8.27 1.37 -5.49
C ILE A 78 -6.78 1.38 -5.80
N HIS A 79 -6.21 0.27 -6.28
CA HIS A 79 -4.80 0.13 -6.66
C HIS A 79 -4.60 0.07 -8.17
N LEU A 80 -5.55 0.58 -8.95
CA LEU A 80 -5.41 0.64 -10.40
C LEU A 80 -4.48 1.79 -10.84
N PRO A 81 -3.47 1.51 -11.67
CA PRO A 81 -2.65 2.52 -12.34
C PRO A 81 -3.47 3.39 -13.30
N LEU A 82 -2.96 4.59 -13.61
CA LEU A 82 -3.63 5.58 -14.47
C LEU A 82 -3.95 5.04 -15.87
N GLY A 83 -3.07 4.21 -16.45
CA GLY A 83 -3.29 3.59 -17.75
C GLY A 83 -4.56 2.72 -17.76
N TYR A 84 -4.77 1.92 -16.71
CA TYR A 84 -5.97 1.12 -16.56
C TYR A 84 -7.19 2.00 -16.29
N ILE A 85 -7.10 2.95 -15.34
CA ILE A 85 -8.20 3.89 -15.04
C ILE A 85 -8.68 4.58 -16.32
N ARG A 86 -7.78 5.16 -17.12
CA ARG A 86 -8.16 5.84 -18.37
C ARG A 86 -8.84 4.91 -19.39
N SER A 87 -8.39 3.66 -19.48
CA SER A 87 -8.86 2.73 -20.51
C SER A 87 -10.16 1.99 -20.15
N THR A 88 -10.44 1.79 -18.85
CA THR A 88 -11.57 0.96 -18.41
C THR A 88 -12.52 1.62 -17.43
N LEU A 89 -12.14 2.74 -16.81
CA LEU A 89 -12.94 3.44 -15.79
C LEU A 89 -13.18 4.91 -16.19
N PRO A 90 -13.98 5.18 -17.23
CA PRO A 90 -14.14 6.53 -17.80
C PRO A 90 -14.67 7.57 -16.82
N GLU A 91 -15.64 7.25 -15.95
CA GLU A 91 -16.19 8.23 -15.00
C GLU A 91 -15.18 8.53 -13.88
N THR A 92 -14.46 7.51 -13.42
CA THR A 92 -13.34 7.64 -12.47
C THR A 92 -12.22 8.50 -13.07
N TRP A 93 -11.85 8.27 -14.34
CA TRP A 93 -10.86 9.07 -15.06
C TRP A 93 -11.28 10.52 -15.20
N LYS A 94 -12.55 10.77 -15.52
CA LYS A 94 -13.14 12.12 -15.63
C LYS A 94 -13.12 12.85 -14.29
N ALA A 95 -13.49 12.19 -13.20
CA ALA A 95 -13.41 12.77 -11.86
C ALA A 95 -11.97 13.14 -11.49
N LEU A 96 -11.01 12.26 -11.76
CA LEU A 96 -9.58 12.54 -11.53
C LEU A 96 -9.07 13.71 -12.38
N SER A 97 -9.31 13.68 -13.70
CA SER A 97 -8.73 14.63 -14.64
C SER A 97 -9.34 16.04 -14.53
N THR A 98 -10.57 16.15 -14.04
CA THR A 98 -11.23 17.44 -13.83
C THR A 98 -11.06 18.01 -12.42
N ALA A 99 -10.68 17.19 -11.44
CA ALA A 99 -10.48 17.63 -10.06
C ALA A 99 -9.44 18.77 -9.99
N PRO A 100 -9.78 19.97 -9.45
CA PRO A 100 -8.84 21.08 -9.30
C PRO A 100 -7.65 20.70 -8.41
N TYR A 101 -7.83 19.79 -7.46
CA TYR A 101 -6.82 19.34 -6.53
C TYR A 101 -6.71 17.83 -6.59
N SER A 102 -5.61 17.31 -7.15
CA SER A 102 -5.33 15.87 -7.13
C SER A 102 -3.97 15.61 -6.50
N PHE A 103 -3.91 14.60 -5.64
CA PHE A 103 -2.67 14.28 -4.96
C PHE A 103 -2.44 12.80 -4.72
N ALA A 104 -1.17 12.44 -4.51
CA ALA A 104 -0.72 11.11 -4.18
C ALA A 104 0.37 11.15 -3.11
N MET A 105 0.57 10.00 -2.45
CA MET A 105 1.69 9.80 -1.53
C MET A 105 2.78 8.95 -2.18
N THR A 106 4.05 9.28 -1.92
CA THR A 106 5.21 8.53 -2.38
C THR A 106 6.08 8.05 -1.24
N ARG A 107 6.82 6.97 -1.46
CA ARG A 107 7.75 6.37 -0.49
C ARG A 107 9.00 5.86 -1.21
N ALA A 108 10.16 5.96 -0.55
CA ALA A 108 11.39 5.32 -1.02
C ALA A 108 11.13 3.86 -1.47
N PRO A 109 11.49 3.48 -2.72
CA PRO A 109 11.02 2.24 -3.33
C PRO A 109 11.38 0.99 -2.55
N ARG A 110 12.60 0.92 -2.02
CA ARG A 110 13.05 -0.22 -1.21
C ARG A 110 12.16 -0.47 0.02
N GLY A 111 11.84 0.61 0.75
CA GLY A 111 10.96 0.54 1.91
C GLY A 111 9.51 0.19 1.52
N ARG A 112 9.05 0.65 0.35
CA ARG A 112 7.74 0.31 -0.22
C ARG A 112 7.66 -1.17 -0.59
N PHE A 113 8.67 -1.69 -1.32
CA PHE A 113 8.77 -3.08 -1.76
C PHE A 113 8.74 -4.05 -0.58
N LEU A 114 9.55 -3.82 0.45
CA LEU A 114 9.50 -4.61 1.69
C LEU A 114 8.13 -4.54 2.36
N SER A 115 7.49 -3.37 2.38
CA SER A 115 6.14 -3.25 2.92
C SER A 115 5.10 -4.03 2.10
N ALA A 116 5.26 -4.14 0.78
CA ALA A 116 4.41 -4.91 -0.12
C ALA A 116 4.64 -6.42 0.06
N LEU A 117 5.89 -6.88 0.14
CA LEU A 117 6.24 -8.27 0.46
C LEU A 117 5.58 -8.75 1.76
N MET A 118 5.70 -7.95 2.82
CA MET A 118 5.10 -8.28 4.10
C MET A 118 3.57 -8.35 4.04
N GLN A 119 2.94 -7.55 3.18
CA GLN A 119 1.49 -7.60 2.96
C GLN A 119 1.11 -8.86 2.20
N ARG A 120 1.81 -9.15 1.09
CA ARG A 120 1.59 -10.33 0.26
C ARG A 120 1.76 -11.63 1.05
N LEU A 121 2.82 -11.73 1.86
CA LEU A 121 3.06 -12.88 2.72
C LEU A 121 1.93 -13.09 3.73
N LYS A 122 1.36 -12.00 4.26
CA LYS A 122 0.22 -12.06 5.18
C LYS A 122 -1.05 -12.51 4.46
N GLU A 123 -1.36 -11.91 3.31
CA GLU A 123 -2.64 -12.10 2.60
C GLU A 123 -2.70 -13.40 1.81
N PHE A 124 -1.66 -13.71 1.04
CA PHE A 124 -1.68 -14.81 0.07
C PHE A 124 -0.93 -16.04 0.54
N ARG A 125 -0.02 -15.88 1.52
CA ARG A 125 0.82 -16.98 2.02
C ARG A 125 0.51 -17.39 3.45
N GLY A 126 -0.55 -16.82 4.04
CA GLY A 126 -1.05 -17.19 5.37
C GLY A 126 -0.03 -16.95 6.49
N ALA A 127 0.87 -15.99 6.30
CA ALA A 127 2.06 -15.83 7.13
C ALA A 127 2.01 -14.56 8.00
N GLY A 128 0.91 -14.40 8.73
CA GLY A 128 0.55 -13.17 9.44
C GLY A 128 1.50 -12.63 10.51
N ALA A 129 2.49 -13.41 10.98
CA ALA A 129 3.63 -12.93 11.79
C ALA A 129 4.97 -13.44 11.25
N ILE A 130 5.27 -13.10 10.00
CA ILE A 130 6.64 -13.19 9.51
C ILE A 130 7.43 -11.96 9.98
N ARG A 131 8.67 -12.18 10.41
CA ARG A 131 9.63 -11.08 10.63
C ARG A 131 10.26 -10.71 9.28
N ALA A 132 10.66 -9.46 9.13
CA ALA A 132 11.29 -9.02 7.89
C ALA A 132 12.62 -9.74 7.60
N ASP A 133 13.31 -10.27 8.63
CA ASP A 133 14.56 -11.05 8.53
C ASP A 133 14.35 -12.57 8.37
N ASP A 134 13.11 -13.04 8.13
CA ASP A 134 12.83 -14.45 7.89
C ASP A 134 13.31 -14.86 6.48
N PRO A 135 13.96 -16.02 6.30
CA PRO A 135 14.41 -16.48 4.97
C PRO A 135 13.29 -16.52 3.92
N LEU A 136 12.04 -16.77 4.34
CA LEU A 136 10.88 -16.72 3.45
C LEU A 136 10.65 -15.35 2.81
N VAL A 137 11.09 -14.26 3.46
CA VAL A 137 10.99 -12.90 2.89
C VAL A 137 11.90 -12.78 1.68
N ARG A 138 13.11 -13.33 1.76
CA ARG A 138 14.07 -13.34 0.64
C ARG A 138 13.59 -14.22 -0.50
N GLU A 139 13.17 -15.46 -0.20
CA GLU A 139 12.62 -16.36 -1.22
C GLU A 139 11.40 -15.74 -1.93
N GLU A 140 10.53 -15.06 -1.18
CA GLU A 140 9.39 -14.36 -1.78
C GLU A 140 9.81 -13.12 -2.57
N ALA A 141 10.85 -12.40 -2.12
CA ALA A 141 11.40 -11.26 -2.85
C ALA A 141 11.98 -11.69 -4.21
N GLU A 142 12.72 -12.79 -4.25
CA GLU A 142 13.25 -13.39 -5.49
C GLU A 142 12.10 -13.81 -6.43
N ARG A 143 11.10 -14.52 -5.90
CA ARG A 143 9.90 -14.94 -6.67
C ARG A 143 9.14 -13.74 -7.24
N VAL A 144 8.93 -12.69 -6.44
CA VAL A 144 8.21 -11.49 -6.89
C VAL A 144 9.03 -10.74 -7.93
N SER A 145 10.33 -10.58 -7.73
CA SER A 145 11.22 -9.91 -8.70
C SER A 145 11.20 -10.63 -10.05
N ASP A 146 11.30 -11.96 -10.02
CA ASP A 146 11.18 -12.80 -11.21
C ASP A 146 9.81 -12.64 -11.91
N TRP A 147 8.71 -12.63 -11.14
CA TRP A 147 7.38 -12.40 -11.72
C TRP A 147 7.26 -11.03 -12.36
N LEU A 148 7.67 -9.96 -11.66
CA LEU A 148 7.60 -8.58 -12.15
C LEU A 148 8.45 -8.36 -13.41
N SER A 149 9.60 -9.04 -13.51
CA SER A 149 10.46 -8.95 -14.71
C SER A 149 9.80 -9.45 -15.99
N ARG A 150 8.72 -10.24 -15.88
CA ARG A 150 8.00 -10.86 -17.01
C ARG A 150 6.59 -10.30 -17.21
N HIS A 151 6.11 -9.47 -16.29
CA HIS A 151 4.75 -8.97 -16.28
C HIS A 151 4.77 -7.46 -16.02
N ASP A 152 4.69 -6.68 -17.09
CA ASP A 152 4.56 -5.22 -17.06
C ASP A 152 3.86 -4.76 -18.37
N PRO A 153 2.80 -3.93 -18.32
CA PRO A 153 2.05 -3.51 -17.14
C PRO A 153 1.15 -4.63 -16.58
N PHE A 154 0.72 -4.48 -15.33
CA PHE A 154 -0.24 -5.38 -14.69
C PHE A 154 -1.15 -4.66 -13.68
N CYS A 155 -2.30 -5.26 -13.40
CA CYS A 155 -3.24 -4.82 -12.37
C CYS A 155 -3.80 -5.96 -11.51
N ALA A 156 -3.25 -7.17 -11.63
CA ALA A 156 -3.68 -8.34 -10.88
C ALA A 156 -3.61 -8.08 -9.37
N ALA A 157 -4.69 -8.36 -8.65
CA ALA A 157 -4.82 -8.04 -7.21
C ALA A 157 -3.66 -8.61 -6.37
N GLU A 158 -3.14 -9.78 -6.73
CA GLU A 158 -2.04 -10.47 -6.05
C GLU A 158 -0.73 -9.68 -6.03
N TYR A 159 -0.49 -8.88 -7.07
CA TYR A 159 0.75 -8.14 -7.28
C TYR A 159 0.53 -6.62 -7.25
N ALA A 160 -0.71 -6.14 -7.12
CA ALA A 160 -1.06 -4.72 -7.19
C ALA A 160 -0.23 -3.81 -6.25
N HIS A 161 0.27 -4.32 -5.11
CA HIS A 161 1.14 -3.54 -4.22
C HIS A 161 2.56 -3.30 -4.74
N PHE A 162 2.96 -3.97 -5.81
CA PHE A 162 4.27 -3.87 -6.45
C PHE A 162 4.29 -2.98 -7.69
N THR A 163 3.14 -2.50 -8.17
CA THR A 163 3.07 -1.57 -9.30
C THR A 163 3.85 -0.30 -8.98
N ARG A 164 4.57 0.25 -9.98
CA ARG A 164 5.40 1.45 -9.82
C ARG A 164 4.54 2.64 -9.40
N GLN A 165 5.09 3.51 -8.55
CA GLN A 165 4.43 4.73 -8.10
C GLN A 165 4.23 5.71 -9.26
N THR A 166 5.17 5.75 -10.21
CA THR A 166 5.06 6.54 -11.45
C THR A 166 3.78 6.20 -12.22
N ASP A 167 3.37 4.93 -12.25
CA ASP A 167 2.18 4.49 -13.00
C ASP A 167 0.87 5.01 -12.39
N PHE A 168 0.92 5.61 -11.19
CA PHE A 168 -0.21 6.25 -10.52
C PHE A 168 -0.21 7.78 -10.64
N VAL A 169 0.90 8.40 -11.05
CA VAL A 169 1.03 9.85 -11.08
C VAL A 169 1.30 10.42 -12.47
N ASP A 170 1.95 9.62 -13.32
CA ASP A 170 2.35 9.98 -14.68
C ASP A 170 1.60 9.10 -15.69
N LEU A 171 1.24 9.69 -16.83
CA LEU A 171 0.64 8.98 -17.96
C LEU A 171 1.13 9.61 -19.26
N ASP A 172 1.50 8.78 -20.24
CA ASP A 172 2.01 9.22 -21.55
C ASP A 172 3.16 10.24 -21.47
N GLY A 173 4.03 10.10 -20.46
CA GLY A 173 5.19 10.97 -20.25
C GLY A 173 4.88 12.32 -19.57
N ALA A 174 3.65 12.53 -19.09
CA ALA A 174 3.25 13.75 -18.39
C ALA A 174 2.69 13.45 -16.99
N ARG A 175 2.94 14.37 -16.04
CA ARG A 175 2.36 14.34 -14.69
C ARG A 175 0.86 14.66 -14.77
N VAL A 176 0.02 13.70 -14.39
CA VAL A 176 -1.45 13.87 -14.29
C VAL A 176 -1.84 14.35 -12.90
N VAL A 177 -1.12 13.89 -11.87
CA VAL A 177 -1.42 14.20 -10.47
C VAL A 177 -0.76 15.51 -10.05
N LYS A 178 -1.55 16.44 -9.52
CA LYS A 178 -1.12 17.83 -9.32
C LYS A 178 -0.12 18.00 -8.18
N ALA A 179 -0.18 17.18 -7.15
CA ALA A 179 0.74 17.23 -6.02
C ALA A 179 1.15 15.83 -5.54
N VAL A 180 2.41 15.65 -5.15
CA VAL A 180 2.94 14.37 -4.67
C VAL A 180 3.72 14.61 -3.38
N PHE A 181 3.37 13.87 -2.32
CA PHE A 181 3.95 14.07 -1.00
C PHE A 181 4.66 12.81 -0.49
N PRO A 182 5.88 12.92 0.06
CA PRO A 182 6.53 11.82 0.77
C PRO A 182 5.70 11.36 1.98
N VAL A 183 5.63 10.05 2.24
CA VAL A 183 4.98 9.50 3.44
C VAL A 183 5.52 10.04 4.76
N ASP A 184 6.76 10.51 4.77
CA ASP A 184 7.42 11.08 5.95
C ASP A 184 7.09 12.57 6.15
N ARG A 185 6.39 13.20 5.19
CA ARG A 185 6.02 14.63 5.17
C ARG A 185 4.50 14.82 5.12
N THR A 186 3.78 14.13 6.00
CA THR A 186 2.32 14.30 6.14
C THR A 186 1.92 15.72 6.57
N ASP A 187 2.81 16.43 7.26
CA ASP A 187 2.70 17.85 7.58
C ASP A 187 2.53 18.71 6.32
N ALA A 188 3.34 18.46 5.29
CA ALA A 188 3.27 19.19 4.03
C ALA A 188 1.96 18.93 3.28
N LEU A 189 1.46 17.69 3.33
CA LEU A 189 0.14 17.37 2.77
C LEU A 189 -0.98 18.13 3.51
N SER A 190 -0.96 18.13 4.84
CA SER A 190 -1.97 18.85 5.65
C SER A 190 -1.94 20.36 5.33
N ALA A 191 -0.77 20.97 5.28
CA ALA A 191 -0.62 22.38 4.93
C ALA A 191 -1.16 22.68 3.52
N TRP A 192 -0.78 21.86 2.54
CA TRP A 192 -1.26 22.03 1.16
C TRP A 192 -2.79 21.91 1.05
N LEU A 193 -3.40 20.94 1.74
CA LEU A 193 -4.87 20.79 1.75
C LEU A 193 -5.56 21.98 2.40
N SER A 194 -5.05 22.47 3.54
CA SER A 194 -5.58 23.67 4.19
C SER A 194 -5.50 24.89 3.28
N GLU A 195 -4.31 25.16 2.70
CA GLU A 195 -4.08 26.32 1.84
C GLU A 195 -4.93 26.31 0.56
N ASN A 196 -5.11 25.14 -0.07
CA ASN A 196 -5.78 25.04 -1.37
C ASN A 196 -7.30 24.81 -1.26
N THR A 197 -7.77 24.25 -0.15
CA THR A 197 -9.16 23.74 -0.05
C THR A 197 -9.86 24.11 1.26
N GLY A 198 -9.15 24.73 2.21
CA GLY A 198 -9.63 25.00 3.56
C GLY A 198 -9.88 23.74 4.40
N LEU A 199 -9.43 22.57 3.93
CA LEU A 199 -9.60 21.30 4.63
C LEU A 199 -8.46 21.07 5.61
N GLU A 200 -8.77 21.11 6.90
CA GLU A 200 -7.84 20.79 7.98
C GLU A 200 -7.88 19.30 8.30
N ILE A 201 -6.75 18.60 8.15
CA ILE A 201 -6.62 17.19 8.52
C ILE A 201 -5.41 16.92 9.39
N GLU A 202 -5.59 16.01 10.35
CA GLU A 202 -4.49 15.43 11.12
C GLU A 202 -4.24 13.99 10.66
N ILE A 203 -3.04 13.72 10.14
CA ILE A 203 -2.65 12.37 9.73
C ILE A 203 -1.74 11.77 10.82
N PRO A 204 -2.24 10.83 11.65
CA PRO A 204 -1.46 10.27 12.73
C PRO A 204 -0.28 9.43 12.21
N ARG A 205 0.92 9.68 12.73
CA ARG A 205 2.14 8.89 12.48
C ARG A 205 2.11 7.55 13.24
N THR A 206 1.15 6.68 12.98
CA THR A 206 0.99 5.40 13.73
C THR A 206 1.30 4.17 12.88
N HIS A 207 2.59 3.85 12.75
CA HIS A 207 3.05 2.57 12.21
C HIS A 207 4.13 1.92 13.10
N THR A 208 3.87 1.79 14.39
CA THR A 208 4.74 1.02 15.29
C THR A 208 4.39 -0.47 15.18
N ARG A 209 5.18 -1.24 14.40
CA ARG A 209 5.09 -2.71 14.42
C ARG A 209 5.73 -3.24 15.70
N ARG A 210 5.22 -4.34 16.26
CA ARG A 210 5.86 -5.05 17.39
C ARG A 210 6.78 -6.17 16.86
N GLN A 211 8.00 -6.26 17.38
CA GLN A 211 8.98 -7.29 17.08
C GLN A 211 9.42 -8.06 18.34
N PRO A 212 9.74 -9.35 18.25
CA PRO A 212 10.30 -10.11 19.36
C PRO A 212 11.59 -9.52 19.95
N LYS A 213 11.75 -9.56 21.28
CA LYS A 213 12.93 -9.11 22.02
C LYS A 213 14.19 -9.94 21.67
N PRO A 214 15.40 -9.36 21.79
CA PRO A 214 16.65 -10.00 21.36
C PRO A 214 16.90 -11.39 21.98
N TRP A 215 16.55 -11.59 23.25
CA TRP A 215 16.75 -12.86 23.96
C TRP A 215 15.86 -14.00 23.44
N ALA A 216 14.75 -13.68 22.77
CA ALA A 216 13.85 -14.67 22.17
C ALA A 216 14.32 -15.14 20.77
N ARG A 217 15.39 -14.54 20.21
CA ARG A 217 15.88 -14.86 18.85
C ARG A 217 16.45 -16.28 18.73
N ALA A 218 17.07 -16.81 19.78
CA ALA A 218 17.74 -18.11 19.76
C ALA A 218 16.77 -19.31 19.73
N VAL A 219 15.58 -19.17 20.32
CA VAL A 219 14.59 -20.26 20.45
C VAL A 219 13.59 -20.26 19.27
N GLN A 220 13.58 -19.18 18.49
CA GLN A 220 12.58 -18.94 17.45
C GLN A 220 12.63 -19.87 16.22
N PRO A 221 13.80 -20.27 15.68
CA PRO A 221 13.83 -21.14 14.51
C PRO A 221 13.13 -22.48 14.77
N ALA A 222 13.40 -23.10 15.93
CA ALA A 222 12.78 -24.35 16.33
C ALA A 222 11.28 -24.19 16.62
N ALA A 223 10.88 -23.15 17.36
CA ALA A 223 9.47 -22.86 17.64
C ALA A 223 8.68 -22.55 16.35
N ARG A 224 9.30 -21.91 15.35
CA ARG A 224 8.70 -21.64 14.03
C ARG A 224 8.59 -22.87 13.17
N PHE A 225 9.62 -23.71 13.14
CA PHE A 225 9.59 -24.96 12.39
C PHE A 225 8.45 -25.86 12.91
N VAL A 226 8.35 -26.02 14.23
CA VAL A 226 7.26 -26.73 14.90
C VAL A 226 5.92 -26.07 14.60
N GLY A 227 5.80 -24.75 14.77
CA GLY A 227 4.56 -24.02 14.52
C GLY A 227 4.06 -24.07 13.08
N ARG A 228 4.97 -24.04 12.09
CA ARG A 228 4.63 -24.05 10.66
C ARG A 228 4.29 -25.43 10.11
N ARG A 229 4.94 -26.49 10.61
CA ARG A 229 4.68 -27.87 10.14
C ARG A 229 3.61 -28.61 10.94
N LEU A 230 3.47 -28.33 12.23
CA LEU A 230 2.66 -29.15 13.13
C LEU A 230 1.35 -28.50 13.58
N LEU A 231 1.23 -27.17 13.49
CA LEU A 231 0.00 -26.48 13.91
C LEU A 231 -0.89 -26.16 12.72
N THR A 232 -2.16 -26.54 12.79
CA THR A 232 -3.20 -26.14 11.84
C THR A 232 -3.47 -24.63 11.96
N GLN A 233 -3.99 -24.01 10.90
CA GLN A 233 -4.30 -22.58 10.88
C GLN A 233 -5.19 -22.09 12.06
N PRO A 234 -6.23 -22.82 12.50
CA PRO A 234 -7.04 -22.42 13.66
C PRO A 234 -6.21 -22.29 14.95
N VAL A 235 -5.29 -23.24 15.17
CA VAL A 235 -4.43 -23.27 16.35
C VAL A 235 -3.42 -22.11 16.32
N ARG A 236 -2.86 -21.79 15.15
CA ARG A 236 -1.97 -20.63 14.98
C ARG A 236 -2.69 -19.33 15.35
N LYS A 237 -3.95 -19.16 14.91
CA LYS A 237 -4.74 -17.95 15.17
C LYS A 237 -5.09 -17.78 16.65
N ALA A 238 -5.37 -18.87 17.35
CA ALA A 238 -5.62 -18.86 18.79
C ALA A 238 -4.37 -18.49 19.62
N LEU A 239 -3.19 -18.97 19.19
CA LEU A 239 -1.93 -18.70 19.89
C LEU A 239 -1.34 -17.32 19.54
N TYR A 240 -1.68 -16.75 18.38
CA TYR A 240 -1.16 -15.48 17.90
C TYR A 240 -1.35 -14.28 18.86
N PRO A 241 -2.55 -13.98 19.38
CA PRO A 241 -2.73 -12.87 20.32
C PRO A 241 -2.02 -13.13 21.67
N ILE A 242 -1.95 -14.38 22.10
CA ILE A 242 -1.23 -14.79 23.32
C ILE A 242 0.28 -14.57 23.15
N TRP A 243 0.83 -14.95 22.00
CA TRP A 243 2.23 -14.71 21.68
C TRP A 243 2.55 -13.22 21.52
N THR A 244 1.75 -12.47 20.75
CA THR A 244 2.01 -11.04 20.48
C THR A 244 1.70 -10.13 21.68
N GLY A 245 0.86 -10.58 22.62
CA GLY A 245 0.60 -9.93 23.91
C GLY A 245 1.58 -10.31 25.03
N SER A 246 2.47 -11.28 24.80
CA SER A 246 3.47 -11.69 25.79
C SER A 246 4.66 -10.73 25.83
N GLY A 247 5.39 -10.73 26.96
CA GLY A 247 6.63 -9.97 27.14
C GLY A 247 7.79 -10.36 26.21
N LEU A 248 7.56 -11.30 25.28
CA LEU A 248 8.48 -11.72 24.22
C LEU A 248 8.59 -10.70 23.08
N PHE A 249 7.67 -9.73 22.96
CA PHE A 249 7.64 -8.72 21.89
C PHE A 249 7.82 -7.29 22.44
N ALA A 250 8.47 -6.43 21.68
CA ALA A 250 8.75 -5.02 21.94
C ALA A 250 8.41 -4.18 20.70
N ASP A 251 8.21 -2.88 20.86
CA ASP A 251 7.98 -1.98 19.73
C ASP A 251 9.22 -1.90 18.84
N ALA A 252 9.04 -2.13 17.54
CA ALA A 252 10.11 -2.10 16.56
C ALA A 252 10.47 -0.66 16.21
N LYS A 253 11.55 -0.13 16.81
CA LYS A 253 12.18 1.12 16.38
C LYS A 253 13.03 0.86 15.12
N LYS A 254 12.51 1.22 13.93
CA LYS A 254 13.20 1.40 12.62
C LYS A 254 13.95 0.14 12.07
N THR A 255 14.12 -0.15 10.79
CA THR A 255 13.74 0.43 9.48
C THR A 255 13.84 -0.75 8.50
N TYR A 256 12.89 -0.92 7.57
CA TYR A 256 12.99 -1.97 6.55
C TYR A 256 14.32 -1.93 5.78
N GLY A 257 14.98 -0.78 5.69
CA GLY A 257 16.27 -0.61 5.01
C GLY A 257 17.39 -1.53 5.49
N THR A 258 17.32 -2.11 6.70
CA THR A 258 18.36 -3.02 7.22
C THR A 258 18.10 -4.51 6.93
N VAL A 259 17.03 -4.84 6.20
CA VAL A 259 16.67 -6.22 5.88
C VAL A 259 17.49 -6.69 4.69
N ASP A 260 18.33 -7.71 4.86
CA ASP A 260 19.07 -8.28 3.74
C ASP A 260 18.12 -9.06 2.81
N LEU A 261 17.94 -8.57 1.58
CA LEU A 261 17.19 -9.24 0.51
C LEU A 261 18.10 -9.96 -0.49
N GLY A 262 19.41 -9.82 -0.35
CA GLY A 262 20.40 -10.25 -1.34
C GLY A 262 20.65 -9.20 -2.43
N PRO A 263 21.86 -9.23 -3.03
CA PRO A 263 22.30 -8.22 -3.99
C PRO A 263 21.46 -8.20 -5.27
N ASP A 264 21.01 -9.36 -5.75
CA ASP A 264 20.24 -9.46 -7.00
C ASP A 264 18.87 -8.79 -6.87
N VAL A 265 18.20 -8.98 -5.72
CA VAL A 265 16.92 -8.33 -5.43
C VAL A 265 17.10 -6.83 -5.24
N ASP A 266 18.16 -6.40 -4.55
CA ASP A 266 18.41 -4.97 -4.35
C ASP A 266 18.75 -4.27 -5.68
N ALA A 267 19.50 -4.94 -6.58
CA ALA A 267 19.75 -4.48 -7.94
C ALA A 267 18.45 -4.39 -8.75
N PHE A 268 17.61 -5.43 -8.69
CA PHE A 268 16.29 -5.42 -9.33
C PHE A 268 15.43 -4.26 -8.85
N ILE A 269 15.34 -4.03 -7.53
CA ILE A 269 14.56 -2.91 -6.97
C ILE A 269 15.09 -1.58 -7.49
N ALA A 270 16.41 -1.39 -7.53
CA ALA A 270 17.02 -0.16 -8.00
C ALA A 270 16.73 0.12 -9.48
N GLU A 271 16.75 -0.92 -10.33
CA GLU A 271 16.47 -0.83 -11.75
C GLU A 271 14.96 -0.66 -12.02
N TYR A 272 14.14 -1.59 -11.54
CA TYR A 272 12.69 -1.62 -11.80
C TYR A 272 11.96 -0.39 -11.25
N TYR A 273 12.43 0.17 -10.14
CA TYR A 273 11.85 1.35 -9.49
C TYR A 273 12.70 2.63 -9.63
N ALA A 274 13.59 2.71 -10.63
CA ALA A 274 14.42 3.91 -10.83
C ALA A 274 13.57 5.19 -11.00
N GLY A 275 12.45 5.10 -11.71
CA GLY A 275 11.49 6.21 -11.87
C GLY A 275 10.82 6.60 -10.55
N ASP A 276 10.46 5.63 -9.72
CA ASP A 276 9.87 5.89 -8.40
C ASP A 276 10.86 6.58 -7.45
N GLU A 277 12.15 6.24 -7.52
CA GLU A 277 13.20 6.89 -6.75
C GLU A 277 13.37 8.35 -7.19
N ALA A 278 13.32 8.62 -8.49
CA ALA A 278 13.33 9.98 -9.02
C ALA A 278 12.11 10.79 -8.55
N LEU A 279 10.91 10.21 -8.67
CA LEU A 279 9.66 10.81 -8.18
C LEU A 279 9.71 11.11 -6.67
N HIS A 280 10.23 10.17 -5.88
CA HIS A 280 10.33 10.34 -4.43
C HIS A 280 11.29 11.48 -4.07
N ARG A 281 12.42 11.58 -4.77
CA ARG A 281 13.40 12.65 -4.59
C ARG A 281 12.87 14.01 -5.02
N GLU A 282 12.16 14.08 -6.16
CA GLU A 282 11.45 15.27 -6.61
C GLU A 282 10.47 15.76 -5.53
N ALA A 283 9.64 14.85 -5.01
CA ALA A 283 8.67 15.17 -3.97
C ALA A 283 9.33 15.61 -2.65
N LEU A 284 10.53 15.14 -2.32
CA LEU A 284 11.29 15.63 -1.16
C LEU A 284 11.87 17.03 -1.41
N ALA A 285 12.42 17.28 -2.60
CA ALA A 285 13.06 18.54 -2.95
C ALA A 285 12.06 19.69 -3.17
N GLY A 286 10.83 19.39 -3.58
CA GLY A 286 9.76 20.36 -3.78
C GLY A 286 9.10 20.88 -2.51
N LEU A 287 9.50 20.38 -1.32
CA LEU A 287 8.93 20.79 -0.05
C LEU A 287 9.79 21.85 0.63
N PRO A 288 9.18 22.83 1.33
CA PRO A 288 9.93 23.71 2.20
C PRO A 288 10.64 22.89 3.30
N ASP A 289 11.83 23.34 3.69
CA ASP A 289 12.56 22.82 4.83
C ASP A 289 11.63 22.84 6.03
N GLY A 290 11.37 21.67 6.61
CA GLY A 290 10.46 21.54 7.75
C GLY A 290 10.99 22.36 8.91
N GLY A 291 10.28 23.41 9.31
CA GLY A 291 10.58 24.15 10.53
C GLY A 291 10.43 23.22 11.75
N ASP A 292 11.47 23.23 12.59
CA ASP A 292 11.56 22.50 13.87
C ASP A 292 10.42 22.81 14.84
#